data_AF-A0A5Q0UJX0-F1
#
_entry.id   AF-A0A5Q0UJX0-F1
#
_cell.length_a   1.000
_cell.length_b   1.000
_cell.length_c   1.000
_cell.angle_alpha   90.00
_cell.angle_beta   90.00
_cell.angle_gamma   90.00
#
_symmetry.space_group_name_H-M   'P 1'
#
loop_
_entity.id
_entity.type
_entity.pdbx_description
1 polymer ?
#
loop_
_entity_poly.entity_id
_entity_poly.type
_entity_poly.pdbx_seq_one_letter_code
_entity_poly.pdbx_strand_id
1 'polypeptide(L)'
;MAVRLSNMVPVISPLTLDRRSVSLAVVGGIGHLALVATLWLWFGFTTRVAGNEAFLAYVALGALALGAGPTLLIAARRLASPAVVVGGIGLATAARTWLVYVAPQTPPAPVGPTPFGWYLVGWPVVAAVALAGGAVEHWLRRRVSRARTPTGK
;
A
#
# COMPACT_ATOMS: atom_id res chain seq x y z
N MET A 1 39.91 -29.17 -2.60
CA MET A 1 39.11 -28.18 -3.35
C MET A 1 37.91 -27.81 -2.50
N ALA A 2 38.04 -26.77 -1.67
CA ALA A 2 37.00 -26.38 -0.70
C ALA A 2 36.16 -25.23 -1.30
N VAL A 3 34.89 -25.50 -1.59
CA VAL A 3 33.93 -24.51 -2.07
C VAL A 3 33.59 -23.57 -0.92
N ARG A 4 34.03 -22.32 -1.02
CA ARG A 4 33.75 -21.26 -0.04
C ARG A 4 32.31 -20.80 -0.19
N LEU A 5 31.41 -21.38 0.61
CA LEU A 5 30.02 -20.92 0.80
C LEU A 5 29.97 -19.62 1.61
N SER A 6 30.73 -18.60 1.21
CA SER A 6 30.71 -17.30 1.90
C SER A 6 29.69 -16.37 1.26
N ASN A 7 28.65 -16.07 2.04
CA ASN A 7 27.84 -14.85 1.99
C ASN A 7 26.77 -14.74 0.89
N MET A 8 25.69 -15.51 1.04
CA MET A 8 24.35 -15.06 0.60
C MET A 8 23.53 -14.51 1.78
N VAL A 9 24.16 -13.80 2.71
CA VAL A 9 23.38 -12.94 3.62
C VAL A 9 22.94 -11.75 2.78
N PRO A 10 21.63 -11.55 2.51
CA PRO A 10 21.18 -10.35 1.85
C PRO A 10 21.63 -9.18 2.73
N VAL A 11 22.50 -8.33 2.20
CA VAL A 11 22.80 -7.05 2.84
C VAL A 11 21.48 -6.29 2.85
N ILE A 12 20.80 -6.31 3.99
CA ILE A 12 19.67 -5.44 4.27
C ILE A 12 20.30 -4.06 4.41
N SER A 13 20.42 -3.33 3.31
CA SER A 13 20.83 -1.94 3.37
C SER A 13 19.83 -1.24 4.31
N PRO A 14 20.27 -0.70 5.45
CA PRO A 14 19.37 -0.02 6.37
C PRO A 14 18.67 1.10 5.62
N LEU A 15 17.38 1.26 5.88
CA LEU A 15 16.60 2.33 5.28
C LEU A 15 17.07 3.63 5.96
N THR A 16 17.91 4.42 5.27
CA THR A 16 18.34 5.73 5.77
C THR A 16 17.15 6.67 5.69
N LEU A 17 16.51 6.89 6.83
CA LEU A 17 15.36 7.77 6.97
C LEU A 17 15.84 9.20 7.19
N ASP A 18 15.69 10.05 6.18
CA ASP A 18 15.85 11.49 6.35
C ASP A 18 14.52 12.14 6.78
N ARG A 19 14.62 13.32 7.39
CA ARG A 19 13.45 14.08 7.87
C ARG A 19 12.42 14.29 6.76
N ARG A 20 12.89 14.53 5.53
CA ARG A 20 12.04 14.74 4.36
C ARG A 20 11.21 13.50 4.04
N SER A 21 11.81 12.32 3.99
CA SER A 21 11.10 11.07 3.69
C SER A 21 10.06 10.76 4.75
N VAL A 22 10.38 11.01 6.03
CA VAL A 22 9.42 10.86 7.13
C VAL A 22 8.26 11.85 6.99
N SER A 23 8.54 13.13 6.72
CA SER A 23 7.49 14.13 6.50
C SER A 23 6.58 13.77 5.33
N LEU A 24 7.15 13.31 4.21
CA LEU A 24 6.37 12.84 3.06
C LEU A 24 5.53 11.61 3.41
N ALA A 25 6.07 10.65 4.16
CA ALA A 25 5.33 9.48 4.62
C ALA A 25 4.13 9.87 5.49
N VAL A 26 4.30 10.84 6.40
CA VAL A 26 3.19 11.38 7.22
C VAL A 26 2.13 12.03 6.34
N VAL A 27 2.52 12.88 5.38
CA VAL A 27 1.58 13.51 4.44
C VAL A 27 0.85 12.45 3.60
N GLY A 28 1.54 11.43 3.12
CA GLY A 28 0.95 10.32 2.36
C GLY A 28 -0.05 9.51 3.20
N GLY A 29 0.31 9.20 4.45
CA GLY A 29 -0.58 8.52 5.40
C GLY A 29 -1.85 9.32 5.67
N ILE A 30 -1.71 10.60 6.05
CA ILE A 30 -2.85 11.49 6.32
C ILE A 30 -3.70 11.68 5.06
N GLY A 31 -3.09 11.88 3.90
CA GLY A 31 -3.81 12.06 2.64
C GLY A 31 -4.62 10.83 2.26
N HIS A 32 -4.06 9.63 2.39
CA HIS A 32 -4.79 8.39 2.14
C HIS A 32 -5.89 8.15 3.18
N LEU A 33 -5.65 8.43 4.46
CA LEU A 33 -6.68 8.38 5.50
C LEU A 33 -7.85 9.33 5.17
N ALA A 34 -7.57 10.57 4.77
CA ALA A 34 -8.59 11.55 4.40
C ALA A 34 -9.40 11.12 3.18
N LEU A 35 -8.74 10.51 2.18
CA LEU A 35 -9.42 9.93 1.03
C LEU A 35 -10.34 8.77 1.44
N VAL A 36 -9.82 7.84 2.25
CA VAL A 36 -10.61 6.71 2.77
C VAL A 36 -11.80 7.20 3.60
N ALA A 37 -11.61 8.20 4.46
CA ALA A 37 -12.69 8.80 5.24
C ALA A 37 -13.75 9.47 4.35
N THR A 38 -13.33 10.19 3.32
CA THR A 38 -14.24 10.79 2.32
C THR A 38 -15.06 9.71 1.62
N LEU A 39 -14.41 8.64 1.13
CA LEU A 39 -15.10 7.52 0.49
C LEU A 39 -16.01 6.74 1.45
N TRP A 40 -15.59 6.58 2.71
CA TRP A 40 -16.39 5.95 3.77
C TRP A 40 -17.71 6.67 3.98
N LEU A 41 -17.64 8.00 4.12
CA LEU A 41 -18.82 8.86 4.28
C LEU A 41 -19.68 8.85 3.02
N TRP A 42 -19.06 8.93 1.84
CA TRP A 42 -19.78 8.93 0.56
C TRP A 42 -20.52 7.60 0.31
N PHE A 43 -19.91 6.47 0.67
CA PHE A 43 -20.56 5.15 0.57
C PHE A 43 -21.53 4.84 1.72
N GLY A 44 -21.72 5.76 2.66
CA GLY A 44 -22.69 5.61 3.75
C GLY A 44 -22.32 4.53 4.77
N PHE A 45 -21.02 4.22 4.93
CA PHE A 45 -20.59 3.28 5.97
C PHE A 45 -20.82 3.88 7.37
N THR A 46 -21.10 3.01 8.34
CA THR A 46 -21.40 3.43 9.72
C THR A 46 -20.25 4.25 10.32
N THR A 47 -20.58 5.39 10.92
CA THR A 47 -19.66 6.24 11.68
C THR A 47 -19.83 6.08 13.18
N ARG A 48 -20.71 5.16 13.62
CA ARG A 48 -20.97 4.91 15.03
C ARG A 48 -19.72 4.33 15.68
N VAL A 49 -19.08 5.12 16.53
CA VAL A 49 -17.90 4.72 17.29
C VAL A 49 -18.25 3.70 18.37
N ALA A 50 -19.30 3.96 19.15
CA ALA A 50 -19.71 3.10 20.24
C ALA A 50 -20.04 1.68 19.75
N GLY A 51 -19.21 0.70 20.15
CA GLY A 51 -19.31 -0.71 19.75
C GLY A 51 -18.53 -1.09 18.49
N ASN A 52 -17.83 -0.14 17.84
CA ASN A 52 -16.99 -0.37 16.66
C ASN A 52 -15.57 0.21 16.81
N GLU A 53 -15.15 0.56 18.03
CA GLU A 53 -13.92 1.30 18.31
C GLU A 53 -12.68 0.60 17.74
N ALA A 54 -12.55 -0.70 18.05
CA ALA A 54 -11.42 -1.52 17.58
C ALA A 54 -11.40 -1.65 16.05
N PHE A 55 -12.58 -1.77 15.43
CA PHE A 55 -12.71 -1.89 13.99
C PHE A 55 -12.34 -0.59 13.27
N LEU A 56 -12.84 0.55 13.74
CA LEU A 56 -12.50 1.86 13.19
C LEU A 56 -11.02 2.18 13.37
N ALA A 57 -10.44 1.84 14.54
CA ALA A 57 -9.01 1.97 14.77
C ALA A 57 -8.19 1.10 13.81
N TYR A 58 -8.59 -0.16 13.60
CA TYR A 58 -7.96 -1.08 12.65
C TYR A 58 -7.97 -0.53 11.22
N VAL A 59 -9.11 -0.04 10.74
CA VAL A 59 -9.24 0.53 9.40
C VAL A 59 -8.44 1.83 9.27
N ALA A 60 -8.49 2.71 10.27
CA ALA A 60 -7.74 3.96 10.27
C ALA A 60 -6.22 3.72 10.24
N LEU A 61 -5.73 2.76 11.03
CA LEU A 61 -4.34 2.32 11.00
C LEU A 61 -3.97 1.74 9.64
N GLY A 62 -4.84 0.92 9.05
CA GLY A 62 -4.65 0.40 7.70
C GLY A 62 -4.55 1.50 6.65
N ALA A 63 -5.44 2.49 6.70
CA ALA A 63 -5.42 3.62 5.77
C ALA A 63 -4.15 4.47 5.94
N LEU A 64 -3.71 4.73 7.18
CA LEU A 64 -2.45 5.42 7.45
C LEU A 64 -1.26 4.61 6.92
N ALA A 65 -1.20 3.31 7.20
CA ALA A 65 -0.10 2.44 6.78
C ALA A 65 0.00 2.30 5.26
N LEU A 66 -1.14 2.10 4.58
CA LEU A 66 -1.21 2.00 3.12
C LEU A 66 -0.92 3.33 2.42
N GLY A 67 -1.14 4.48 3.06
CA GLY A 67 -0.66 5.76 2.54
C GLY A 67 0.82 5.98 2.81
N ALA A 68 1.25 5.85 4.07
CA ALA A 68 2.59 6.20 4.51
C ALA A 68 3.66 5.26 3.96
N GLY A 69 3.40 3.95 3.95
CA GLY A 69 4.37 2.93 3.52
C GLY A 69 4.85 3.14 2.08
N PRO A 70 3.95 3.16 1.08
CA PRO A 70 4.31 3.44 -0.31
C PRO A 70 4.98 4.80 -0.50
N THR A 71 4.47 5.86 0.13
CA THR A 71 5.09 7.20 0.03
C THR A 71 6.50 7.20 0.58
N LEU A 72 6.74 6.50 1.70
CA LEU A 72 8.08 6.33 2.26
C LEU A 72 9.00 5.58 1.30
N LEU A 73 8.53 4.49 0.69
CA LEU A 73 9.32 3.70 -0.26
C LEU A 73 9.64 4.48 -1.54
N ILE A 74 8.74 5.34 -2.00
CA ILE A 74 9.01 6.30 -3.07
C ILE A 74 10.08 7.30 -2.62
N ALA A 75 9.90 7.93 -1.45
CA ALA A 75 10.80 9.00 -0.99
C ALA A 75 12.22 8.48 -0.70
N ALA A 76 12.34 7.38 0.03
CA ALA A 76 13.61 6.84 0.48
C ALA A 76 14.31 5.95 -0.56
N ARG A 77 13.56 5.26 -1.44
CA ARG A 77 14.11 4.26 -2.37
C ARG A 77 13.69 4.43 -3.83
N ARG A 78 12.87 5.44 -4.15
CA ARG A 78 12.32 5.69 -5.51
C ARG A 78 11.59 4.47 -6.09
N LEU A 79 10.95 3.67 -5.22
CA LEU A 79 10.15 2.51 -5.63
C LEU A 79 8.70 2.95 -5.84
N ALA A 80 8.25 2.97 -7.10
CA ALA A 80 6.91 3.44 -7.45
C ALA A 80 5.84 2.36 -7.36
N SER A 81 6.21 1.09 -7.56
CA SER A 81 5.28 -0.04 -7.61
C SER A 81 4.39 -0.20 -6.36
N PRO A 82 4.86 0.03 -5.11
CA PRO A 82 3.97 -0.07 -3.96
C PRO A 82 2.80 0.92 -4.02
N ALA A 83 3.04 2.13 -4.51
CA ALA A 83 1.99 3.15 -4.59
C ALA A 83 1.01 2.85 -5.71
N VAL A 84 1.49 2.30 -6.84
CA VAL A 84 0.63 1.86 -7.94
C VAL A 84 -0.27 0.70 -7.49
N VAL A 85 0.27 -0.26 -6.72
CA VAL A 85 -0.51 -1.37 -6.17
C VAL A 85 -1.60 -0.86 -5.22
N VAL A 86 -1.23 -0.06 -4.21
CA VAL A 86 -2.20 0.45 -3.23
C VAL A 86 -3.23 1.35 -3.90
N GLY A 87 -2.79 2.34 -4.67
CA GLY A 87 -3.68 3.28 -5.35
C GLY A 87 -4.56 2.59 -6.39
N GLY A 88 -4.01 1.66 -7.16
CA GLY A 88 -4.75 0.90 -8.18
C GLY A 88 -5.82 0.01 -7.57
N ILE A 89 -5.49 -0.78 -6.55
CA ILE A 89 -6.47 -1.64 -5.85
C ILE A 89 -7.52 -0.77 -5.15
N GLY A 90 -7.11 0.28 -4.45
CA GLY A 90 -8.03 1.19 -3.75
C GLY A 90 -9.02 1.86 -4.70
N LEU A 91 -8.54 2.41 -5.83
CA LEU A 91 -9.40 3.04 -6.84
C LEU A 91 -10.30 2.01 -7.54
N ALA A 92 -9.77 0.84 -7.92
CA ALA A 92 -10.56 -0.19 -8.57
C ALA A 92 -11.70 -0.69 -7.66
N THR A 93 -11.42 -0.89 -6.37
CA THR A 93 -12.42 -1.35 -5.40
C THR A 93 -13.44 -0.25 -5.05
N ALA A 94 -13.02 1.01 -4.97
CA ALA A 94 -13.93 2.15 -4.83
C ALA A 94 -14.84 2.30 -6.05
N ALA A 95 -14.29 2.27 -7.27
CA ALA A 95 -15.05 2.33 -8.51
C ALA A 95 -16.04 1.16 -8.61
N ARG A 96 -15.62 -0.06 -8.26
CA ARG A 96 -16.49 -1.23 -8.26
C ARG A 96 -17.62 -1.09 -7.23
N THR A 97 -17.34 -0.52 -6.07
CA THR A 97 -18.36 -0.24 -5.05
C THR A 97 -19.39 0.74 -5.58
N TRP A 98 -18.94 1.84 -6.20
CA TRP A 98 -19.82 2.82 -6.79
C TRP A 98 -20.71 2.21 -7.90
N LEU A 99 -20.10 1.49 -8.85
CA LEU A 99 -20.80 0.87 -9.98
C LEU A 99 -21.87 -0.15 -9.55
N VAL A 100 -21.65 -0.86 -8.45
CA VAL A 100 -22.54 -1.95 -8.01
C VAL A 100 -23.57 -1.49 -6.98
N TYR A 101 -23.21 -0.57 -6.07
CA TYR A 101 -24.02 -0.26 -4.89
C TYR A 101 -24.50 1.20 -4.82
N VAL A 102 -23.98 2.10 -5.66
CA VAL A 102 -24.33 3.53 -5.63
C VAL A 102 -25.00 3.99 -6.93
N ALA A 103 -24.43 3.62 -8.08
CA ALA A 103 -24.94 4.04 -9.39
C ALA A 103 -26.28 3.38 -9.80
N PRO A 104 -26.54 2.09 -9.51
CA PRO A 104 -27.78 1.44 -9.93
C PRO A 104 -29.01 1.95 -9.15
N GLN A 105 -30.16 2.01 -9.83
CA GLN A 105 -31.45 2.37 -9.21
C GLN A 105 -31.93 1.33 -8.19
N THR A 106 -31.60 0.06 -8.44
CA THR A 106 -31.93 -1.08 -7.57
C THR A 106 -30.65 -1.83 -7.20
N PRO A 107 -29.89 -1.34 -6.21
CA PRO A 107 -28.66 -1.99 -5.78
C PRO A 107 -28.95 -3.38 -5.17
N PRO A 108 -28.07 -4.37 -5.40
CA PRO A 108 -28.24 -5.71 -4.85
C PRO A 108 -28.05 -5.71 -3.32
N ALA A 109 -28.73 -6.64 -2.64
CA ALA A 109 -28.49 -6.90 -1.22
C ALA A 109 -27.06 -7.45 -1.02
N PRO A 110 -26.21 -6.83 -0.18
CA PRO A 110 -24.85 -7.31 0.02
C PRO A 110 -24.82 -8.64 0.79
N VAL A 111 -24.07 -9.61 0.28
CA VAL A 111 -23.75 -10.87 1.00
C VAL A 111 -22.48 -10.75 1.86
N GLY A 112 -21.93 -9.54 1.99
CA GLY A 112 -20.72 -9.21 2.75
C GLY A 112 -20.31 -7.76 2.55
N PRO A 113 -19.10 -7.35 3.01
CA PRO A 113 -18.54 -6.05 2.70
C PRO A 113 -18.55 -5.77 1.18
N THR A 114 -18.73 -4.51 0.80
CA THR A 114 -18.54 -4.09 -0.58
C THR A 114 -17.08 -4.30 -1.00
N PRO A 115 -16.73 -4.26 -2.30
CA PRO A 115 -15.34 -4.36 -2.74
C PRO A 115 -14.40 -3.38 -2.01
N PHE A 116 -14.84 -2.14 -1.78
CA PHE A 116 -14.07 -1.16 -1.00
C PHE A 116 -14.02 -1.54 0.48
N GLY A 117 -15.11 -2.05 1.05
CA GLY A 117 -15.10 -2.62 2.41
C GLY A 117 -14.07 -3.75 2.57
N TRP A 118 -13.97 -4.65 1.59
CA TRP A 118 -12.95 -5.71 1.58
C TRP A 118 -11.53 -5.17 1.46
N TYR A 119 -11.30 -4.10 0.69
CA TYR A 119 -10.02 -3.41 0.65
C TYR A 119 -9.61 -2.89 2.04
N LEU A 120 -10.55 -2.31 2.78
CA LEU A 120 -10.30 -1.78 4.13
C LEU A 120 -10.05 -2.90 5.15
N VAL A 121 -10.83 -3.97 5.12
CA VAL A 121 -10.63 -5.11 6.05
C VAL A 121 -9.35 -5.88 5.70
N GLY A 122 -9.09 -6.08 4.41
CA GLY A 122 -7.98 -6.85 3.87
C GLY A 122 -6.69 -6.06 3.67
N TRP A 123 -6.56 -4.86 4.26
CA TRP A 123 -5.39 -4.00 4.08
C TRP A 123 -4.04 -4.68 4.35
N PRO A 124 -3.88 -5.65 5.29
CA PRO A 124 -2.59 -6.33 5.47
C PRO A 124 -2.17 -7.14 4.24
N VAL A 125 -3.14 -7.72 3.53
CA VAL A 125 -2.88 -8.44 2.27
C VAL A 125 -2.45 -7.45 1.19
N VAL A 126 -3.12 -6.31 1.09
CA VAL A 126 -2.75 -5.23 0.15
C VAL A 126 -1.33 -4.75 0.44
N ALA A 127 -0.98 -4.54 1.71
CA ALA A 127 0.36 -4.15 2.13
C ALA A 127 1.40 -5.21 1.72
N ALA A 128 1.12 -6.49 1.96
CA ALA A 128 2.00 -7.58 1.55
C ALA A 128 2.25 -7.60 0.03
N VAL A 129 1.20 -7.43 -0.78
CA VAL A 129 1.31 -7.37 -2.24
C VAL A 129 2.11 -6.13 -2.69
N ALA A 130 1.87 -4.98 -2.07
CA ALA A 130 2.60 -3.75 -2.37
C ALA A 130 4.10 -3.87 -2.03
N LEU A 131 4.43 -4.50 -0.90
CA LEU A 131 5.81 -4.79 -0.50
C LEU A 131 6.47 -5.79 -1.45
N ALA A 132 5.76 -6.84 -1.87
CA ALA A 132 6.25 -7.79 -2.86
C ALA A 132 6.55 -7.09 -4.20
N GLY A 133 5.66 -6.21 -4.66
CA GLY A 133 5.89 -5.37 -5.83
C GLY A 133 7.15 -4.51 -5.70
N GLY A 134 7.30 -3.82 -4.56
CA GLY A 134 8.50 -3.02 -4.26
C GLY A 134 9.78 -3.85 -4.21
N ALA A 135 9.73 -5.07 -3.68
CA ALA A 135 10.87 -5.99 -3.63
C ALA A 135 11.29 -6.44 -5.04
N VAL A 136 10.32 -6.75 -5.91
CA VAL A 136 10.56 -7.10 -7.32
C VAL A 136 11.17 -5.92 -8.07
N GLU A 137 10.60 -4.72 -7.94
CA GLU A 137 11.12 -3.50 -8.54
C GLU A 137 12.56 -3.22 -8.10
N HIS A 138 12.83 -3.31 -6.79
CA HIS A 138 14.17 -3.10 -6.23
C HIS A 138 15.18 -4.12 -6.75
N TRP A 139 14.78 -5.38 -6.88
CA TRP A 139 15.62 -6.43 -7.44
C TRP A 139 15.94 -6.21 -8.93
N LEU A 140 14.93 -5.84 -9.72
CA LEU A 140 15.11 -5.53 -11.15
C LEU A 140 16.07 -4.36 -11.36
N ARG A 141 15.89 -3.26 -10.60
CA ARG A 141 16.77 -2.08 -10.66
C ARG A 141 18.22 -2.45 -10.37
N ARG A 142 18.48 -3.28 -9.33
CA ARG A 142 19.84 -3.74 -9.00
C ARG A 142 20.47 -4.58 -10.11
N ARG A 143 19.70 -5.44 -10.79
CA ARG A 143 20.21 -6.24 -11.91
C ARG A 143 20.61 -5.36 -13.10
N VAL A 144 19.76 -4.39 -13.46
CA VAL A 144 20.04 -3.45 -14.56
C VAL A 144 21.28 -2.61 -14.27
N SER A 145 21.44 -2.11 -13.04
CA SER A 145 22.63 -1.33 -12.66
C SER A 145 23.93 -2.14 -12.75
N ARG A 146 23.90 -3.42 -12.35
CA ARG A 146 25.07 -4.33 -12.47
C ARG A 146 25.39 -4.68 -13.92
N ALA A 147 24.39 -4.83 -14.78
CA ALA A 147 24.61 -5.09 -16.21
C ALA A 147 25.19 -3.88 -16.97
N ARG A 148 24.94 -2.65 -16.48
CA ARG A 148 25.44 -1.40 -17.08
C ARG A 148 26.83 -0.99 -16.63
N THR A 149 27.47 -1.68 -15.69
CA THR A 149 28.87 -1.46 -15.35
C THR A 149 29.70 -2.42 -16.20
N PRO A 150 30.28 -1.99 -17.34
CA PRO A 150 31.23 -2.84 -18.03
C PRO A 150 32.39 -3.04 -17.06
N THR A 151 32.77 -4.29 -16.81
CA THR A 151 34.10 -4.57 -16.27
C THR A 151 35.08 -4.05 -17.30
N GLY A 152 35.52 -2.80 -17.13
CA GLY A 152 36.63 -2.24 -17.88
C GLY A 152 37.83 -3.15 -17.66
N LYS A 153 38.19 -3.86 -18.72
CA LYS A 153 39.54 -4.33 -18.98
C LYS A 153 40.04 -3.54 -20.16
#